data_AF-A0A010Z156-F1
#
_entry.id   AF-A0A010Z156-F1
#
_cell.length_a   1.000
_cell.length_b   1.000
_cell.length_c   1.000
_cell.angle_alpha   90.00
_cell.angle_beta   90.00
_cell.angle_gamma   90.00
#
_symmetry.space_group_name_H-M   'P 1'
#
loop_
_entity.id
_entity.type
_entity.pdbx_description
1 polymer ?
#
loop_
_entity_poly.entity_id
_entity_poly.type
_entity_poly.pdbx_seq_one_letter_code
_entity_poly.pdbx_strand_id
1 'polypeptide(L)'
;MLARGARHSRDHPGFASRAARDDVWAPALTPQEAEIAALASEGLSHPEIGARLFITRRTVRYALRKVVAKLGITRRFTNRSPLRDPLRYPSAPPTGVLMIRNVVLVHGAWADGSGWRAVHDLLTADGYSVSVVQHPTVSLADDAAITRRVLDQQDGPTVLVGHSYGGAVITEAGTHEKVAALVYVAAFAPDQGESVNTLIADPPPGAPTPPILPPVDGFLLLDREKFPAAFAADLPADDARFLADSQLPWGLEAVGGPITEPAWRSTPSWYLVAGDDHMIPPVAQRAMSERIGATVTEVASSHAVYVSHPESVVALVRAAAGA
;
A
#
# COMPACT_ATOMS: atom_id res chain seq x y z
N MET A 1 -25.97 79.73 -33.82
CA MET A 1 -27.44 79.75 -33.77
C MET A 1 -27.85 79.00 -32.50
N LEU A 2 -28.36 79.75 -31.49
CA LEU A 2 -29.22 79.43 -30.32
C LEU A 2 -29.37 77.96 -29.85
N ALA A 3 -29.54 77.58 -28.58
CA ALA A 3 -29.49 78.21 -27.25
C ALA A 3 -29.67 77.06 -26.21
N ARG A 4 -29.25 77.29 -24.97
CA ARG A 4 -29.51 76.47 -23.77
C ARG A 4 -30.99 76.54 -23.35
N GLY A 5 -31.47 75.56 -22.56
CA GLY A 5 -32.61 75.79 -21.66
C GLY A 5 -33.34 74.55 -21.14
N ALA A 6 -33.18 74.26 -19.86
CA ALA A 6 -33.76 73.15 -19.10
C ALA A 6 -35.25 73.32 -18.73
N ARG A 7 -35.92 72.24 -18.30
CA ARG A 7 -36.99 72.25 -17.28
C ARG A 7 -37.25 70.87 -16.65
N HIS A 8 -37.46 70.88 -15.33
CA HIS A 8 -37.79 69.80 -14.38
C HIS A 8 -39.30 69.49 -14.31
N SER A 9 -39.66 68.23 -13.98
CA SER A 9 -40.68 67.80 -12.97
C SER A 9 -40.96 66.28 -13.10
N ARG A 10 -40.49 65.43 -12.16
CA ARG A 10 -41.22 64.79 -11.03
C ARG A 10 -42.40 63.86 -11.43
N ASP A 11 -42.23 62.53 -11.26
CA ASP A 11 -42.90 61.71 -10.21
C ASP A 11 -42.53 60.20 -10.31
N HIS A 12 -42.19 59.60 -9.16
CA HIS A 12 -41.92 58.16 -8.88
C HIS A 12 -43.25 57.42 -8.59
N PRO A 13 -43.36 56.05 -8.57
CA PRO A 13 -42.36 55.06 -8.16
C PRO A 13 -42.36 53.73 -8.95
N GLY A 14 -41.36 52.86 -8.76
CA GLY A 14 -41.49 51.45 -9.10
C GLY A 14 -40.22 50.76 -9.59
N PHE A 15 -39.78 49.78 -8.82
CA PHE A 15 -38.76 48.78 -9.13
C PHE A 15 -37.33 49.30 -9.36
N ALA A 16 -36.61 49.45 -8.24
CA ALA A 16 -35.16 49.33 -8.24
C ALA A 16 -34.77 47.90 -8.67
N SER A 17 -34.59 47.68 -9.98
CA SER A 17 -33.65 46.66 -10.44
C SER A 17 -32.26 47.26 -10.32
N ARG A 18 -31.57 46.86 -9.24
CA ARG A 18 -30.18 47.24 -9.02
C ARG A 18 -29.35 46.47 -10.03
N ALA A 19 -28.79 47.19 -11.00
CA ALA A 19 -27.70 46.69 -11.81
C ALA A 19 -26.53 46.31 -10.89
N ALA A 20 -26.07 45.07 -11.04
CA ALA A 20 -24.71 44.60 -10.82
C ALA A 20 -24.49 43.62 -11.98
N ARG A 21 -23.78 43.95 -13.07
CA ARG A 21 -22.32 44.05 -13.13
C ARG A 21 -21.67 43.10 -12.13
N ASP A 22 -21.36 41.89 -12.61
CA ASP A 22 -19.97 41.48 -12.80
C ASP A 22 -19.92 40.32 -13.79
N ASP A 23 -19.54 40.64 -15.03
CA ASP A 23 -18.97 39.68 -15.98
C ASP A 23 -17.67 39.14 -15.37
N VAL A 24 -17.75 38.01 -14.67
CA VAL A 24 -16.57 37.26 -14.27
C VAL A 24 -16.33 36.19 -15.32
N TRP A 25 -15.32 36.43 -16.15
CA TRP A 25 -14.78 35.54 -17.16
C TRP A 25 -14.67 34.10 -16.62
N ALA A 26 -15.55 33.18 -17.05
CA ALA A 26 -15.32 31.76 -16.81
C ALA A 26 -14.02 31.39 -17.56
N PRO A 27 -12.97 30.87 -16.88
CA PRO A 27 -11.70 30.64 -17.54
C PRO A 27 -11.89 29.58 -18.63
N ALA A 28 -11.57 29.93 -19.88
CA ALA A 28 -11.63 29.02 -21.01
C ALA A 28 -10.81 27.74 -20.74
N LEU A 29 -11.26 26.62 -21.32
CA LEU A 29 -10.48 25.38 -21.31
C LEU A 29 -9.18 25.61 -22.10
N THR A 30 -8.07 25.08 -21.61
CA THR A 30 -6.84 25.00 -22.43
C THR A 30 -7.06 24.00 -23.57
N PRO A 31 -6.26 24.05 -24.66
CA PRO A 31 -6.34 23.07 -25.74
C PRO A 31 -6.24 21.62 -25.23
N GLN A 32 -5.35 21.38 -24.28
CA GLN A 32 -5.18 20.06 -23.66
C GLN A 32 -6.38 19.64 -22.79
N GLU A 33 -6.99 20.57 -22.05
CA GLU A 33 -8.21 20.31 -21.27
C GLU A 33 -9.41 19.98 -22.17
N ALA A 34 -9.54 20.69 -23.31
CA ALA A 34 -10.59 20.44 -24.30
C ALA A 34 -10.45 19.08 -24.98
N GLU A 35 -9.22 18.70 -25.34
CA GLU A 35 -8.92 17.38 -25.93
C GLU A 35 -9.20 16.23 -24.96
N ILE A 36 -8.78 16.38 -23.69
CA ILE A 36 -9.09 15.41 -22.63
C ILE A 36 -10.60 15.31 -22.38
N ALA A 37 -11.32 16.44 -22.38
CA ALA A 37 -12.76 16.46 -22.20
C ALA A 37 -13.52 15.80 -23.37
N ALA A 38 -13.06 15.99 -24.60
CA ALA A 38 -13.64 15.36 -25.79
C ALA A 38 -13.53 13.82 -25.71
N LEU A 39 -12.34 13.29 -25.44
CA LEU A 39 -12.14 11.84 -25.29
C LEU A 39 -12.95 11.25 -24.11
N ALA A 40 -13.09 11.98 -23.01
CA ALA A 40 -13.96 11.56 -21.91
C ALA A 40 -15.46 11.57 -22.30
N SER A 41 -15.88 12.52 -23.13
CA SER A 41 -17.26 12.58 -23.65
C SER A 41 -17.58 11.45 -24.62
N GLU A 42 -16.56 10.90 -25.29
CA GLU A 42 -16.64 9.69 -26.12
C GLU A 42 -16.69 8.39 -25.29
N GLY A 43 -16.60 8.48 -23.95
CA GLY A 43 -16.72 7.35 -23.04
C GLY A 43 -15.41 6.66 -22.68
N LEU A 44 -14.26 7.19 -23.11
CA LEU A 44 -12.96 6.61 -22.76
C LEU A 44 -12.69 6.79 -21.26
N SER A 45 -12.11 5.75 -20.67
CA SER A 45 -11.63 5.76 -19.29
C SER A 45 -10.35 6.59 -19.13
N HIS A 46 -10.06 7.06 -17.91
CA HIS A 46 -8.85 7.87 -17.67
C HIS A 46 -7.53 7.20 -18.10
N PRO A 47 -7.33 5.86 -17.95
CA PRO A 47 -6.17 5.17 -18.51
C PRO A 47 -6.11 5.19 -20.03
N GLU A 48 -7.23 4.98 -20.73
CA GLU A 48 -7.29 4.98 -22.19
C GLU A 48 -6.98 6.37 -22.77
N ILE A 49 -7.49 7.42 -22.14
CA ILE A 49 -7.15 8.81 -22.49
C ILE A 49 -5.66 9.06 -22.27
N GLY A 50 -5.10 8.57 -21.15
CA GLY A 50 -3.68 8.72 -20.84
C GLY A 50 -2.77 8.02 -21.85
N ALA A 51 -3.14 6.80 -22.25
CA ALA A 51 -2.44 6.04 -23.28
C ALA A 51 -2.49 6.74 -24.64
N ARG A 52 -3.65 7.29 -25.02
CA ARG A 52 -3.85 7.96 -26.32
C ARG A 52 -3.14 9.30 -26.42
N LEU A 53 -3.04 10.04 -25.32
CA LEU A 53 -2.41 11.35 -25.26
C LEU A 53 -0.97 11.33 -24.73
N PHE A 54 -0.40 10.15 -24.48
CA PHE A 54 0.93 9.96 -23.89
C PHE A 54 1.15 10.76 -22.59
N ILE A 55 0.13 10.81 -21.74
CA ILE A 55 0.16 11.48 -20.43
C ILE A 55 -0.33 10.54 -19.33
N THR A 56 0.06 10.82 -18.08
CA THR A 56 -0.33 9.95 -16.96
C THR A 56 -1.84 10.02 -16.69
N ARG A 57 -2.43 8.93 -16.18
CA ARG A 57 -3.81 8.91 -15.65
C ARG A 57 -4.05 10.02 -14.62
N ARG A 58 -3.04 10.38 -13.83
CA ARG A 58 -3.09 11.47 -12.84
C ARG A 58 -3.26 12.83 -13.52
N THR A 59 -2.54 13.06 -14.62
CA THR A 59 -2.67 14.26 -15.47
C THR A 59 -4.07 14.35 -16.06
N VAL A 60 -4.61 13.24 -16.60
CA VAL A 60 -5.99 13.18 -17.12
C VAL A 60 -7.02 13.52 -16.05
N ARG A 61 -6.92 12.88 -14.87
CA ARG A 61 -7.83 13.12 -13.73
C ARG A 61 -7.77 14.57 -13.26
N TYR A 62 -6.57 15.14 -13.19
CA TYR A 62 -6.38 16.53 -12.78
C TYR A 62 -6.98 17.52 -13.80
N ALA A 63 -6.77 17.29 -15.10
CA ALA A 63 -7.36 18.09 -16.16
C ALA A 63 -8.90 18.02 -16.14
N LEU A 64 -9.48 16.82 -15.99
CA LEU A 64 -10.95 16.67 -15.91
C LEU A 64 -11.56 17.35 -14.68
N ARG A 65 -10.86 17.36 -13.53
CA ARG A 65 -11.30 18.14 -12.35
C ARG A 65 -11.34 19.64 -12.65
N LYS A 66 -10.36 20.17 -13.38
CA LYS A 66 -10.36 21.57 -13.83
C LYS A 66 -11.48 21.85 -14.82
N VAL A 67 -11.71 20.93 -15.76
CA VAL A 67 -12.81 21.02 -16.74
C VAL A 67 -14.17 21.09 -16.03
N VAL A 68 -14.45 20.17 -15.10
CA VAL A 68 -15.71 20.16 -14.33
C VAL A 68 -15.90 21.45 -13.54
N ALA A 69 -14.83 21.96 -12.91
CA ALA A 69 -14.87 23.23 -12.18
C ALA A 69 -15.11 24.44 -13.10
N LYS A 70 -14.46 24.48 -14.27
CA LYS A 70 -14.63 25.55 -15.28
C LYS A 70 -16.01 25.53 -15.95
N LEU A 71 -16.60 24.34 -16.10
CA LEU A 71 -17.91 24.14 -16.75
C LEU A 71 -19.09 24.15 -15.77
N GLY A 72 -18.85 24.28 -14.45
CA GLY A 72 -19.91 24.37 -13.44
C GLY A 72 -20.78 23.11 -13.30
N ILE A 73 -20.30 21.94 -13.73
CA ILE A 73 -21.10 20.70 -13.73
C ILE A 73 -21.22 20.16 -12.30
N THR A 74 -22.40 20.27 -11.69
CA THR A 74 -22.76 19.67 -10.40
C THR A 74 -23.80 18.56 -10.61
N ARG A 75 -23.44 17.27 -10.42
CA ARG A 75 -24.42 16.17 -10.41
C ARG A 75 -24.71 15.71 -8.97
N ARG A 76 -25.99 15.81 -8.57
CA ARG A 76 -26.61 15.04 -7.48
C ARG A 76 -27.00 13.67 -8.03
N PHE A 77 -26.56 12.58 -7.40
CA PHE A 77 -27.10 11.25 -7.62
C PHE A 77 -27.90 10.82 -6.38
N THR A 78 -29.21 10.69 -6.53
CA THR A 78 -30.08 9.94 -5.61
C THR A 78 -30.49 8.66 -6.33
N ASN A 79 -30.29 7.50 -5.68
CA ASN A 79 -30.80 6.23 -6.19
C ASN A 79 -31.90 5.72 -5.24
N ARG A 80 -33.07 5.41 -5.80
CA ARG A 80 -34.23 4.83 -5.14
C ARG A 80 -34.36 3.37 -5.59
N SER A 81 -34.38 2.42 -4.66
CA SER A 81 -34.81 1.03 -4.90
C SER A 81 -36.33 0.91 -5.08
N PRO A 82 -36.81 -0.23 -5.64
CA PRO A 82 -37.78 -1.03 -4.87
C PRO A 82 -37.63 -2.57 -4.94
N LEU A 83 -37.98 -3.23 -3.80
CA LEU A 83 -38.73 -4.50 -3.57
C LEU A 83 -38.14 -5.84 -4.10
N ARG A 84 -37.59 -6.75 -3.26
CA ARG A 84 -38.17 -7.80 -2.34
C ARG A 84 -38.85 -9.01 -3.02
N ASP A 85 -38.24 -10.19 -2.86
CA ASP A 85 -38.90 -11.52 -2.72
C ASP A 85 -38.02 -12.45 -1.83
N PRO A 86 -38.57 -13.38 -0.99
CA PRO A 86 -37.88 -13.97 0.15
C PRO A 86 -37.49 -15.44 -0.06
N LEU A 87 -36.20 -15.74 -0.09
CA LEU A 87 -35.67 -17.03 0.36
C LEU A 87 -34.41 -16.79 1.19
N ARG A 88 -34.50 -17.21 2.46
CA ARG A 88 -33.46 -17.13 3.49
C ARG A 88 -32.25 -18.00 3.11
N TYR A 89 -31.09 -17.37 2.99
CA TYR A 89 -29.78 -17.94 3.29
C TYR A 89 -29.12 -17.08 4.38
N PRO A 90 -28.19 -17.62 5.19
CA PRO A 90 -27.63 -16.90 6.34
C PRO A 90 -27.03 -15.57 5.90
N SER A 91 -27.32 -14.54 6.68
CA SER A 91 -27.07 -13.13 6.40
C SER A 91 -25.64 -12.87 5.93
N ALA A 92 -25.51 -12.31 4.72
CA ALA A 92 -24.32 -11.59 4.30
C ALA A 92 -23.96 -10.52 5.35
N PRO A 93 -22.66 -10.27 5.59
CA PRO A 93 -22.23 -9.20 6.49
C PRO A 93 -22.82 -7.86 6.01
N PRO A 94 -23.09 -6.92 6.94
CA PRO A 94 -23.75 -5.68 6.61
C PRO A 94 -22.97 -4.90 5.54
N THR A 95 -23.64 -4.56 4.44
CA THR A 95 -23.19 -3.55 3.48
C THR A 95 -22.88 -2.26 4.22
N GLY A 96 -21.60 -1.92 4.36
CA GLY A 96 -21.17 -0.70 5.04
C GLY A 96 -19.70 -0.62 5.46
N VAL A 97 -18.95 -1.72 5.46
CA VAL A 97 -17.48 -1.68 5.58
C VAL A 97 -16.90 -1.87 4.18
N LEU A 98 -16.21 -0.87 3.65
CA LEU A 98 -15.43 -1.02 2.42
C LEU A 98 -14.28 -1.98 2.72
N MET A 99 -14.50 -3.27 2.52
CA MET A 99 -13.44 -4.28 2.62
C MET A 99 -12.27 -3.89 1.74
N ILE A 100 -11.07 -3.84 2.31
CA ILE A 100 -9.84 -3.59 1.56
C ILE A 100 -9.65 -4.76 0.58
N ARG A 101 -9.51 -4.50 -0.72
CA ARG A 101 -9.36 -5.55 -1.75
C ARG A 101 -7.95 -5.67 -2.30
N ASN A 102 -7.13 -4.63 -2.15
CA ASN A 102 -5.75 -4.64 -2.64
C ASN A 102 -4.81 -5.18 -1.56
N VAL A 103 -3.90 -6.07 -1.96
CA VAL A 103 -2.85 -6.61 -1.10
C VAL A 103 -1.51 -6.48 -1.83
N VAL A 104 -0.52 -5.91 -1.15
CA VAL A 104 0.85 -5.82 -1.65
C VAL A 104 1.76 -6.64 -0.75
N LEU A 105 2.44 -7.64 -1.32
CA LEU A 105 3.34 -8.55 -0.61
C LEU A 105 4.81 -8.16 -0.84
N VAL A 106 5.57 -8.01 0.24
CA VAL A 106 6.98 -7.57 0.24
C VAL A 106 7.84 -8.64 0.91
N HIS A 107 8.82 -9.17 0.17
CA HIS A 107 9.70 -10.24 0.65
C HIS A 107 10.79 -9.72 1.61
N GLY A 108 11.45 -10.67 2.28
CA GLY A 108 12.57 -10.40 3.18
C GLY A 108 13.93 -10.40 2.50
N ALA A 109 14.96 -10.33 3.34
CA ALA A 109 16.35 -10.52 2.94
C ALA A 109 16.58 -11.97 2.50
N TRP A 110 17.51 -12.19 1.56
CA TRP A 110 17.82 -13.50 0.99
C TRP A 110 16.66 -14.22 0.30
N ALA A 111 15.51 -13.58 0.14
CA ALA A 111 14.33 -14.12 -0.52
C ALA A 111 13.90 -13.20 -1.65
N ASP A 112 13.09 -13.72 -2.57
CA ASP A 112 12.44 -12.96 -3.63
C ASP A 112 10.91 -13.14 -3.57
N GLY A 113 10.17 -12.45 -4.44
CA GLY A 113 8.71 -12.49 -4.43
C GLY A 113 8.08 -13.87 -4.70
N SER A 114 8.79 -14.83 -5.28
CA SER A 114 8.27 -16.15 -5.65
C SER A 114 7.83 -17.00 -4.46
N GLY A 115 8.44 -16.82 -3.29
CA GLY A 115 8.03 -17.52 -2.07
C GLY A 115 6.59 -17.19 -1.64
N TRP A 116 6.04 -16.05 -2.10
CA TRP A 116 4.65 -15.66 -1.83
C TRP A 116 3.61 -16.43 -2.66
N ARG A 117 4.00 -17.34 -3.56
CA ARG A 117 3.09 -18.02 -4.49
C ARG A 117 1.85 -18.61 -3.80
N ALA A 118 2.03 -19.37 -2.73
CA ALA A 118 0.89 -20.01 -2.05
C ALA A 118 -0.06 -18.98 -1.43
N VAL A 119 0.48 -17.95 -0.75
CA VAL A 119 -0.31 -16.84 -0.19
C VAL A 119 -1.04 -16.06 -1.29
N HIS A 120 -0.36 -15.76 -2.40
CA HIS A 120 -0.94 -15.11 -3.57
C HIS A 120 -2.14 -15.90 -4.12
N ASP A 121 -1.97 -17.20 -4.33
CA ASP A 121 -2.99 -18.05 -4.94
C ASP A 121 -4.24 -18.13 -4.05
N LEU A 122 -4.05 -18.28 -2.73
CA LEU A 122 -5.13 -18.29 -1.74
C LEU A 122 -5.87 -16.95 -1.66
N LEU A 123 -5.16 -15.82 -1.61
CA LEU A 123 -5.79 -14.49 -1.58
C LEU A 123 -6.53 -14.17 -2.89
N THR A 124 -5.96 -14.56 -4.03
CA THR A 124 -6.59 -14.35 -5.33
C THR A 124 -7.87 -15.19 -5.45
N ALA A 125 -7.88 -16.41 -4.91
CA ALA A 125 -9.08 -17.25 -4.83
C ALA A 125 -10.19 -16.62 -3.98
N ASP A 126 -9.84 -15.79 -2.98
CA ASP A 126 -10.80 -15.00 -2.18
C ASP A 126 -11.25 -13.69 -2.88
N GLY A 127 -10.70 -13.39 -4.05
CA GLY A 127 -11.03 -12.19 -4.82
C GLY A 127 -10.31 -10.92 -4.37
N TYR A 128 -9.17 -11.04 -3.68
CA TYR A 128 -8.23 -9.92 -3.52
C TYR A 128 -7.48 -9.64 -4.83
N SER A 129 -7.12 -8.38 -5.05
CA SER A 129 -6.14 -7.97 -6.07
C SER A 129 -4.76 -7.97 -5.41
N VAL A 130 -3.92 -8.94 -5.78
CA VAL A 130 -2.61 -9.16 -5.14
C VAL A 130 -1.49 -8.68 -6.06
N SER A 131 -0.58 -7.88 -5.53
CA SER A 131 0.69 -7.51 -6.18
C SER A 131 1.85 -8.00 -5.34
N VAL A 132 2.90 -8.53 -5.97
CA VAL A 132 4.12 -8.97 -5.28
C VAL A 132 5.26 -8.04 -5.69
N VAL A 133 5.89 -7.40 -4.70
CA VAL A 133 7.03 -6.52 -4.92
C VAL A 133 8.27 -7.36 -5.18
N GLN A 134 9.07 -6.95 -6.17
CA GLN A 134 10.39 -7.51 -6.46
C GLN A 134 11.41 -6.38 -6.27
N HIS A 135 11.98 -6.27 -5.07
CA HIS A 135 12.95 -5.24 -4.74
C HIS A 135 14.38 -5.84 -4.67
N PRO A 136 15.42 -5.05 -4.99
CA PRO A 136 16.76 -5.59 -5.20
C PRO A 136 17.54 -5.95 -3.93
N THR A 137 17.01 -5.63 -2.74
CA THR A 137 17.66 -5.86 -1.43
C THR A 137 19.01 -5.16 -1.28
N VAL A 138 19.22 -4.05 -2.01
CA VAL A 138 20.49 -3.29 -2.03
C VAL A 138 20.50 -2.19 -0.98
N SER A 139 19.45 -1.35 -0.95
CA SER A 139 19.29 -0.25 0.01
C SER A 139 17.83 -0.14 0.46
N LEU A 140 17.60 0.28 1.71
CA LEU A 140 16.24 0.49 2.22
C LEU A 140 15.49 1.55 1.40
N ALA A 141 16.19 2.60 0.98
CA ALA A 141 15.60 3.69 0.20
C ALA A 141 15.07 3.19 -1.15
N ASP A 142 15.84 2.37 -1.87
CA ASP A 142 15.42 1.80 -3.15
C ASP A 142 14.32 0.77 -2.96
N ASP A 143 14.43 -0.09 -1.96
CA ASP A 143 13.43 -1.12 -1.68
C ASP A 143 12.06 -0.50 -1.34
N ALA A 144 12.05 0.56 -0.53
CA ALA A 144 10.86 1.35 -0.25
C ALA A 144 10.36 2.10 -1.50
N ALA A 145 11.25 2.61 -2.35
CA ALA A 145 10.87 3.29 -3.59
C ALA A 145 10.21 2.34 -4.60
N ILE A 146 10.72 1.12 -4.75
CA ILE A 146 10.11 0.08 -5.58
C ILE A 146 8.74 -0.32 -5.02
N THR A 147 8.63 -0.49 -3.71
CA THR A 147 7.35 -0.78 -3.03
C THR A 147 6.32 0.33 -3.31
N ARG A 148 6.71 1.60 -3.20
CA ARG A 148 5.83 2.74 -3.53
C ARG A 148 5.37 2.75 -4.98
N ARG A 149 6.22 2.35 -5.95
CA ARG A 149 5.82 2.22 -7.37
C ARG A 149 4.75 1.14 -7.60
N VAL A 150 4.74 0.08 -6.79
CA VAL A 150 3.69 -0.95 -6.81
C VAL A 150 2.42 -0.44 -6.13
N LEU A 151 2.55 0.30 -5.02
CA LEU A 151 1.43 0.96 -4.34
C LEU A 151 0.75 2.00 -5.23
N ASP A 152 1.50 2.73 -6.06
CA ASP A 152 0.97 3.69 -7.04
C ASP A 152 0.01 3.05 -8.06
N GLN A 153 0.16 1.74 -8.32
CA GLN A 153 -0.67 0.99 -9.26
C GLN A 153 -1.99 0.51 -8.66
N GLN A 154 -2.09 0.44 -7.32
CA GLN A 154 -3.33 0.04 -6.65
C GLN A 154 -4.45 1.06 -6.88
N ASP A 155 -5.71 0.63 -6.92
CA ASP A 155 -6.84 1.51 -7.24
C ASP A 155 -7.62 2.01 -6.02
N GLY A 156 -7.23 1.61 -4.81
CA GLY A 156 -7.89 1.97 -3.56
C GLY A 156 -7.07 1.58 -2.32
N PRO A 157 -7.72 1.54 -1.14
CA PRO A 157 -7.12 1.07 0.11
C PRO A 157 -6.39 -0.27 -0.09
N THR A 158 -5.27 -0.44 0.58
CA THR A 158 -4.33 -1.56 0.40
C THR A 158 -3.84 -2.08 1.74
N VAL A 159 -3.83 -3.41 1.91
CA VAL A 159 -3.08 -4.10 2.97
C VAL A 159 -1.65 -4.28 2.47
N LEU A 160 -0.68 -3.73 3.21
CA LEU A 160 0.74 -3.86 2.89
C LEU A 160 1.39 -4.88 3.83
N VAL A 161 1.90 -5.97 3.25
CA VAL A 161 2.38 -7.16 3.97
C VAL A 161 3.88 -7.30 3.79
N GLY A 162 4.63 -7.43 4.87
CA GLY A 162 6.10 -7.57 4.84
C GLY A 162 6.56 -8.76 5.65
N HIS A 163 7.39 -9.62 5.05
CA HIS A 163 8.07 -10.73 5.73
C HIS A 163 9.50 -10.34 6.13
N SER A 164 9.96 -10.70 7.34
CA SER A 164 11.36 -10.49 7.75
C SER A 164 11.82 -9.03 7.57
N TYR A 165 12.92 -8.80 6.84
CA TYR A 165 13.37 -7.46 6.41
C TYR A 165 12.29 -6.65 5.66
N GLY A 166 11.38 -7.32 4.94
CA GLY A 166 10.22 -6.69 4.32
C GLY A 166 9.37 -5.91 5.33
N GLY A 167 9.41 -6.27 6.62
CA GLY A 167 8.86 -5.47 7.71
C GLY A 167 9.44 -4.05 7.80
N ALA A 168 10.77 -3.91 7.69
CA ALA A 168 11.42 -2.60 7.63
C ALA A 168 11.05 -1.85 6.35
N VAL A 169 10.96 -2.55 5.21
CA VAL A 169 10.54 -1.96 3.94
C VAL A 169 9.11 -1.42 4.00
N ILE A 170 8.16 -2.18 4.57
CA ILE A 170 6.77 -1.71 4.72
C ILE A 170 6.64 -0.63 5.80
N THR A 171 7.53 -0.62 6.80
CA THR A 171 7.60 0.47 7.78
C THR A 171 7.98 1.78 7.11
N GLU A 172 8.95 1.77 6.19
CA GLU A 172 9.43 2.96 5.47
C GLU A 172 8.51 3.37 4.30
N ALA A 173 7.92 2.40 3.59
CA ALA A 173 7.03 2.66 2.46
C ALA A 173 5.58 2.92 2.87
N GLY A 174 5.19 2.50 4.09
CA GLY A 174 3.80 2.38 4.53
C GLY A 174 3.08 3.70 4.82
N THR A 175 3.78 4.83 4.86
CA THR A 175 3.16 6.18 4.96
C THR A 175 2.45 6.60 3.68
N HIS A 176 2.53 5.78 2.63
CA HIS A 176 1.84 5.98 1.36
C HIS A 176 0.30 6.02 1.54
N GLU A 177 -0.36 7.00 0.90
CA GLU A 177 -1.79 7.34 1.12
C GLU A 177 -2.82 6.21 0.90
N LYS A 178 -2.44 5.15 0.18
CA LYS A 178 -3.29 3.98 -0.07
C LYS A 178 -3.15 2.87 0.96
N VAL A 179 -2.11 2.91 1.79
CA VAL A 179 -1.89 1.88 2.81
C VAL A 179 -2.88 2.13 3.94
N ALA A 180 -3.75 1.16 4.17
CA ALA A 180 -4.80 1.24 5.18
C ALA A 180 -4.56 0.25 6.34
N ALA A 181 -3.71 -0.75 6.13
CA ALA A 181 -3.33 -1.74 7.12
C ALA A 181 -1.91 -2.27 6.84
N LEU A 182 -1.17 -2.57 7.90
CA LEU A 182 0.16 -3.19 7.85
C LEU A 182 0.09 -4.61 8.41
N VAL A 183 0.71 -5.56 7.72
CA VAL A 183 0.84 -6.94 8.20
C VAL A 183 2.31 -7.33 8.22
N TYR A 184 2.83 -7.60 9.42
CA TYR A 184 4.20 -8.03 9.66
C TYR A 184 4.22 -9.55 9.84
N VAL A 185 4.99 -10.27 9.03
CA VAL A 185 5.08 -11.74 9.07
C VAL A 185 6.49 -12.14 9.47
N ALA A 186 6.69 -12.63 10.69
CA ALA A 186 8.02 -12.94 11.23
C ALA A 186 9.04 -11.84 10.90
N ALA A 187 8.70 -10.59 11.22
CA ALA A 187 9.28 -9.41 10.57
C ALA A 187 9.89 -8.39 11.53
N PHE A 188 10.87 -7.63 11.04
CA PHE A 188 11.37 -6.46 11.78
C PHE A 188 10.35 -5.32 11.70
N ALA A 189 10.13 -4.61 12.81
CA ALA A 189 9.25 -3.44 12.83
C ALA A 189 9.97 -2.23 13.48
N PRO A 190 11.06 -1.72 12.88
CA PRO A 190 11.88 -0.63 13.43
C PRO A 190 11.11 0.67 13.69
N ASP A 191 11.61 1.46 14.64
CA ASP A 191 11.17 2.83 14.92
C ASP A 191 12.08 3.85 14.22
N GLN A 192 11.68 5.12 14.24
CA GLN A 192 12.42 6.22 13.66
C GLN A 192 13.88 6.22 14.12
N GLY A 193 14.81 6.24 13.16
CA GLY A 193 16.25 6.20 13.39
C GLY A 193 16.83 4.80 13.60
N GLU A 194 16.00 3.78 13.82
CA GLU A 194 16.45 2.38 13.90
C GLU A 194 16.57 1.76 12.52
N SER A 195 17.47 0.78 12.39
CA SER A 195 17.61 -0.12 11.26
C SER A 195 17.54 -1.58 11.71
N VAL A 196 17.51 -2.52 10.76
CA VAL A 196 17.61 -3.94 11.13
C VAL A 196 18.93 -4.20 11.86
N ASN A 197 20.02 -3.59 11.41
CA ASN A 197 21.33 -3.71 12.05
C ASN A 197 21.32 -3.27 13.52
N THR A 198 20.63 -2.17 13.86
CA THR A 198 20.54 -1.72 15.25
C THR A 198 19.68 -2.62 16.11
N LEU A 199 18.64 -3.24 15.54
CA LEU A 199 17.74 -4.15 16.26
C LEU A 199 18.39 -5.49 16.60
N ILE A 200 19.39 -5.93 15.83
CA ILE A 200 20.09 -7.21 16.04
C ILE A 200 21.43 -7.06 16.76
N ALA A 201 21.84 -5.84 17.13
CA ALA A 201 23.17 -5.58 17.69
C ALA A 201 23.40 -6.26 19.05
N ASP A 202 22.35 -6.39 19.87
CA ASP A 202 22.41 -6.92 21.24
C ASP A 202 21.41 -8.09 21.44
N PRO A 203 21.66 -9.27 20.83
CA PRO A 203 20.76 -10.39 20.96
C PRO A 203 20.73 -10.92 22.41
N PRO A 204 19.58 -11.41 22.91
CA PRO A 204 19.51 -12.04 24.22
C PRO A 204 20.48 -13.23 24.34
N PRO A 205 21.08 -13.47 25.52
CA PRO A 205 21.91 -14.65 25.74
C PRO A 205 21.17 -15.95 25.37
N GLY A 206 21.81 -16.79 24.55
CA GLY A 206 21.23 -18.06 24.09
C GLY A 206 20.26 -17.95 22.91
N ALA A 207 20.05 -16.75 22.35
CA ALA A 207 19.31 -16.60 21.11
C ALA A 207 20.03 -17.35 19.96
N PRO A 208 19.28 -18.00 19.05
CA PRO A 208 19.83 -18.54 17.82
C PRO A 208 20.61 -17.46 17.07
N THR A 209 21.80 -17.83 16.55
CA THR A 209 22.59 -16.92 15.72
C THR A 209 22.35 -17.28 14.25
N PRO A 210 21.78 -16.35 13.45
CA PRO A 210 21.63 -16.57 12.03
C PRO A 210 22.98 -16.88 11.38
N PRO A 211 23.07 -17.85 10.46
CA PRO A 211 24.35 -18.29 9.91
C PRO A 211 24.83 -17.35 8.78
N ILE A 212 24.94 -16.05 9.07
CA ILE A 212 25.35 -15.01 8.12
C ILE A 212 26.85 -15.11 7.87
N LEU A 213 27.24 -15.15 6.60
CA LEU A 213 28.64 -15.14 6.18
C LEU A 213 29.22 -13.71 6.22
N PRO A 214 30.55 -13.55 6.37
CA PRO A 214 31.20 -12.25 6.21
C PRO A 214 30.80 -11.60 4.87
N PRO A 215 30.59 -10.27 4.84
CA PRO A 215 30.16 -9.59 3.64
C PRO A 215 31.22 -9.70 2.53
N VAL A 216 30.75 -9.86 1.29
CA VAL A 216 31.56 -9.83 0.07
C VAL A 216 30.99 -8.73 -0.83
N ASP A 217 31.85 -7.79 -1.23
CA ASP A 217 31.48 -6.64 -2.08
C ASP A 217 30.27 -5.83 -1.59
N GLY A 218 30.10 -5.76 -0.26
CA GLY A 218 28.99 -5.02 0.37
C GLY A 218 27.69 -5.81 0.49
N PHE A 219 27.71 -7.13 0.28
CA PHE A 219 26.54 -7.99 0.36
C PHE A 219 26.73 -9.15 1.34
N LEU A 220 25.62 -9.54 1.99
CA LEU A 220 25.51 -10.64 2.93
C LEU A 220 24.78 -11.81 2.29
N LEU A 221 25.23 -13.02 2.61
CA LEU A 221 24.56 -14.29 2.31
C LEU A 221 24.52 -15.15 3.58
N LEU A 222 23.58 -16.08 3.63
CA LEU A 222 23.58 -17.14 4.64
C LEU A 222 24.43 -18.31 4.16
N ASP A 223 25.09 -18.97 5.12
CA ASP A 223 25.74 -20.25 4.92
C ASP A 223 24.71 -21.25 4.39
N ARG A 224 24.95 -21.67 3.15
CA ARG A 224 24.03 -22.52 2.38
C ARG A 224 23.70 -23.83 3.09
N GLU A 225 24.66 -24.44 3.80
CA GLU A 225 24.45 -25.73 4.46
C GLU A 225 23.63 -25.57 5.75
N LYS A 226 23.73 -24.41 6.41
CA LYS A 226 23.01 -24.10 7.64
C LYS A 226 21.64 -23.45 7.39
N PHE A 227 21.40 -22.94 6.18
CA PHE A 227 20.16 -22.28 5.80
C PHE A 227 18.90 -23.09 6.14
N PRO A 228 18.79 -24.40 5.80
CA PRO A 228 17.56 -25.15 6.07
C PRO A 228 17.18 -25.16 7.55
N ALA A 229 18.15 -25.34 8.45
CA ALA A 229 17.88 -25.41 9.90
C ALA A 229 17.59 -24.04 10.53
N ALA A 230 18.08 -22.96 9.92
CA ALA A 230 17.89 -21.60 10.43
C ALA A 230 16.61 -20.94 9.88
N PHE A 231 16.41 -21.01 8.56
CA PHE A 231 15.38 -20.25 7.85
C PHE A 231 14.12 -21.07 7.57
N ALA A 232 14.26 -22.36 7.27
CA ALA A 232 13.23 -23.17 6.61
C ALA A 232 13.06 -24.55 7.28
N ALA A 233 13.18 -24.62 8.61
CA ALA A 233 13.33 -25.87 9.35
C ALA A 233 12.11 -26.80 9.28
N ASP A 234 10.95 -26.26 8.91
CA ASP A 234 9.66 -26.95 8.79
C ASP A 234 9.22 -27.17 7.33
N LEU A 235 10.07 -26.84 6.34
CA LEU A 235 9.82 -27.15 4.94
C LEU A 235 10.35 -28.55 4.56
N PRO A 236 9.80 -29.18 3.50
CA PRO A 236 10.43 -30.32 2.87
C PRO A 236 11.89 -30.04 2.53
N ALA A 237 12.77 -31.02 2.74
CA ALA A 237 14.20 -30.81 2.66
C ALA A 237 14.69 -30.35 1.27
N ASP A 238 13.99 -30.70 0.20
CA ASP A 238 14.32 -30.25 -1.16
C ASP A 238 13.91 -28.78 -1.39
N ASP A 239 12.76 -28.36 -0.84
CA ASP A 239 12.31 -26.97 -0.91
C ASP A 239 13.21 -26.05 -0.07
N ALA A 240 13.59 -26.48 1.13
CA ALA A 240 14.52 -25.73 1.97
C ALA A 240 15.91 -25.58 1.31
N ARG A 241 16.37 -26.60 0.58
CA ARG A 241 17.61 -26.54 -0.21
C ARG A 241 17.47 -25.63 -1.42
N PHE A 242 16.33 -25.65 -2.10
CA PHE A 242 16.06 -24.71 -3.19
C PHE A 242 16.09 -23.26 -2.70
N LEU A 243 15.47 -22.96 -1.56
CA LEU A 243 15.51 -21.61 -0.97
C LEU A 243 16.95 -21.19 -0.59
N ALA A 244 17.77 -22.13 -0.13
CA ALA A 244 19.19 -21.86 0.13
C ALA A 244 19.98 -21.53 -1.15
N ASP A 245 19.60 -22.11 -2.29
CA ASP A 245 20.19 -21.86 -3.61
C ASP A 245 19.68 -20.57 -4.27
N SER A 246 18.45 -20.15 -3.95
CA SER A 246 17.78 -18.99 -4.56
C SER A 246 18.05 -17.67 -3.82
N GLN A 247 19.04 -17.63 -2.92
CA GLN A 247 19.28 -16.44 -2.10
C GLN A 247 19.60 -15.20 -2.95
N LEU A 248 18.84 -14.13 -2.74
CA LEU A 248 19.21 -12.78 -3.17
C LEU A 248 20.25 -12.17 -2.21
N PRO A 249 21.41 -11.70 -2.68
CA PRO A 249 22.39 -11.04 -1.81
C PRO A 249 21.81 -9.79 -1.12
N TRP A 250 22.02 -9.66 0.20
CA TRP A 250 21.47 -8.55 0.99
C TRP A 250 22.52 -7.47 1.24
N GLY A 251 22.27 -6.26 0.72
CA GLY A 251 23.21 -5.14 0.78
C GLY A 251 23.36 -4.56 2.18
N LEU A 252 24.58 -4.11 2.50
CA LEU A 252 24.88 -3.44 3.78
C LEU A 252 24.08 -2.14 3.97
N GLU A 253 23.73 -1.44 2.89
CA GLU A 253 22.86 -0.25 2.95
C GLU A 253 21.39 -0.60 3.21
N ALA A 254 20.94 -1.81 2.87
CA ALA A 254 19.59 -2.28 3.18
C ALA A 254 19.46 -2.65 4.66
N VAL A 255 20.40 -3.44 5.20
CA VAL A 255 20.39 -3.82 6.63
C VAL A 255 20.65 -2.63 7.55
N GLY A 256 21.51 -1.70 7.13
CA GLY A 256 21.89 -0.51 7.90
C GLY A 256 20.98 0.70 7.70
N GLY A 257 20.06 0.66 6.73
CA GLY A 257 19.17 1.77 6.40
C GLY A 257 18.23 2.13 7.56
N PRO A 258 18.28 3.37 8.09
CA PRO A 258 17.40 3.77 9.18
C PRO A 258 16.00 4.14 8.69
N ILE A 259 14.98 3.84 9.49
CA ILE A 259 13.61 4.32 9.25
C ILE A 259 13.53 5.82 9.44
N THR A 260 12.86 6.50 8.51
CA THR A 260 12.62 7.94 8.58
C THR A 260 11.31 8.25 9.30
N GLU A 261 10.20 7.67 8.84
CA GLU A 261 8.86 7.85 9.39
C GLU A 261 8.16 6.49 9.49
N PRO A 262 8.06 5.90 10.69
CA PRO A 262 7.51 4.56 10.84
C PRO A 262 5.99 4.54 10.63
N ALA A 263 5.55 3.88 9.55
CA ALA A 263 4.14 3.82 9.16
C ALA A 263 3.19 3.25 10.22
N TRP A 264 3.68 2.36 11.09
CA TRP A 264 2.87 1.76 12.17
C TRP A 264 2.42 2.76 13.23
N ARG A 265 2.99 3.98 13.28
CA ARG A 265 2.51 5.03 14.19
C ARG A 265 1.14 5.59 13.82
N SER A 266 0.77 5.51 12.55
CA SER A 266 -0.48 6.07 12.02
C SER A 266 -1.38 5.04 11.33
N THR A 267 -0.89 3.81 11.15
CA THR A 267 -1.58 2.75 10.42
C THR A 267 -1.79 1.52 11.31
N PRO A 268 -3.01 0.96 11.38
CA PRO A 268 -3.27 -0.24 12.18
C PRO A 268 -2.40 -1.40 11.69
N SER A 269 -1.91 -2.19 12.64
CA SER A 269 -0.90 -3.22 12.40
C SER A 269 -1.35 -4.59 12.90
N TRP A 270 -0.97 -5.62 12.16
CA TRP A 270 -1.10 -7.02 12.50
C TRP A 270 0.26 -7.69 12.46
N TYR A 271 0.47 -8.70 13.29
CA TYR A 271 1.74 -9.38 13.38
C TYR A 271 1.55 -10.90 13.48
N LEU A 272 2.27 -11.66 12.66
CA LEU A 272 2.40 -13.10 12.77
C LEU A 272 3.76 -13.44 13.40
N VAL A 273 3.75 -13.96 14.61
CA VAL A 273 4.94 -14.49 15.29
C VAL A 273 5.19 -15.93 14.84
N ALA A 274 6.39 -16.19 14.33
CA ALA A 274 6.87 -17.55 14.08
C ALA A 274 7.54 -18.09 15.35
N GLY A 275 6.93 -19.09 15.98
CA GLY A 275 7.29 -19.57 17.32
C GLY A 275 8.61 -20.36 17.38
N ASP A 276 9.05 -20.92 16.27
CA ASP A 276 10.26 -21.75 16.14
C ASP A 276 11.30 -21.09 15.22
N ASP A 277 11.27 -19.76 15.13
CA ASP A 277 12.13 -18.96 14.26
C ASP A 277 13.57 -18.88 14.78
N HIS A 278 14.53 -19.30 13.96
CA HIS A 278 15.96 -19.24 14.26
C HIS A 278 16.71 -18.10 13.52
N MET A 279 15.98 -17.28 12.75
CA MET A 279 16.50 -16.07 12.11
C MET A 279 16.20 -14.82 12.95
N ILE A 280 14.95 -14.65 13.38
CA ILE A 280 14.52 -13.59 14.28
C ILE A 280 13.95 -14.26 15.55
N PRO A 281 14.62 -14.18 16.70
CA PRO A 281 14.16 -14.84 17.91
C PRO A 281 12.69 -14.48 18.24
N PRO A 282 11.80 -15.44 18.56
CA PRO A 282 10.39 -15.18 18.84
C PRO A 282 10.16 -14.15 19.95
N VAL A 283 11.07 -14.07 20.93
CA VAL A 283 11.04 -13.04 21.99
C VAL A 283 11.20 -11.63 21.40
N ALA A 284 12.10 -11.45 20.43
CA ALA A 284 12.28 -10.17 19.74
C ALA A 284 11.06 -9.83 18.88
N GLN A 285 10.48 -10.82 18.19
CA GLN A 285 9.23 -10.64 17.43
C GLN A 285 8.09 -10.16 18.33
N ARG A 286 7.89 -10.80 19.49
CA ARG A 286 6.89 -10.38 20.49
C ARG A 286 7.12 -8.95 20.95
N ALA A 287 8.35 -8.61 21.33
CA ALA A 287 8.69 -7.26 21.79
C ALA A 287 8.41 -6.19 20.71
N MET A 288 8.77 -6.47 19.46
CA MET A 288 8.45 -5.58 18.33
C MET A 288 6.95 -5.48 18.09
N SER A 289 6.22 -6.60 18.12
CA SER A 289 4.77 -6.63 17.89
C SER A 289 3.99 -5.87 18.97
N GLU A 290 4.42 -5.97 20.23
CA GLU A 290 3.86 -5.24 21.36
C GLU A 290 4.13 -3.74 21.20
N ARG A 291 5.37 -3.36 20.86
CA ARG A 291 5.74 -1.96 20.64
C ARG A 291 4.88 -1.27 19.60
N ILE A 292 4.61 -1.93 18.49
CA ILE A 292 3.80 -1.35 17.40
C ILE A 292 2.29 -1.44 17.66
N GLY A 293 1.86 -2.01 18.80
CA GLY A 293 0.45 -2.17 19.15
C GLY A 293 -0.30 -3.11 18.19
N ALA A 294 0.36 -4.13 17.66
CA ALA A 294 -0.24 -5.00 16.65
C ALA A 294 -1.27 -5.97 17.24
N THR A 295 -2.26 -6.34 16.43
CA THR A 295 -3.02 -7.58 16.68
C THR A 295 -2.14 -8.78 16.34
N VAL A 296 -1.87 -9.63 17.32
CA VAL A 296 -0.88 -10.72 17.19
C VAL A 296 -1.56 -12.07 16.97
N THR A 297 -1.03 -12.84 16.03
CA THR A 297 -1.24 -14.30 15.90
C THR A 297 0.12 -14.99 15.98
N GLU A 298 0.17 -16.17 16.59
CA GLU A 298 1.41 -16.94 16.71
C GLU A 298 1.21 -18.35 16.18
N VAL A 299 2.22 -18.86 15.47
CA VAL A 299 2.21 -20.18 14.84
C VAL A 299 3.53 -20.88 15.13
N ALA A 300 3.49 -22.16 15.51
CA ALA A 300 4.68 -23.01 15.59
C ALA A 300 5.21 -23.25 14.17
N SER A 301 6.23 -22.48 13.77
CA SER A 301 6.76 -22.42 12.41
C SER A 301 8.18 -21.87 12.43
N SER A 302 8.97 -22.26 11.43
CA SER A 302 10.26 -21.63 11.15
C SER A 302 10.08 -20.22 10.56
N HIS A 303 11.20 -19.56 10.25
CA HIS A 303 11.20 -18.22 9.65
C HIS A 303 10.45 -18.14 8.30
N ALA A 304 10.44 -19.24 7.54
CA ALA A 304 9.74 -19.36 6.26
C ALA A 304 8.21 -19.59 6.41
N VAL A 305 7.59 -19.08 7.47
CA VAL A 305 6.16 -19.26 7.79
C VAL A 305 5.20 -18.89 6.66
N TYR A 306 5.58 -17.94 5.81
CA TYR A 306 4.79 -17.55 4.64
C TYR A 306 4.77 -18.61 3.52
N VAL A 307 5.71 -19.56 3.56
CA VAL A 307 5.80 -20.72 2.66
C VAL A 307 5.23 -21.96 3.33
N SER A 308 5.58 -22.22 4.60
CA SER A 308 5.15 -23.43 5.32
C SER A 308 3.71 -23.37 5.83
N HIS A 309 3.23 -22.18 6.19
CA HIS A 309 1.89 -21.94 6.74
C HIS A 309 1.18 -20.77 6.04
N PRO A 310 0.99 -20.83 4.71
CA PRO A 310 0.41 -19.73 3.95
C PRO A 310 -1.02 -19.39 4.40
N GLU A 311 -1.80 -20.36 4.88
CA GLU A 311 -3.16 -20.14 5.39
C GLU A 311 -3.19 -19.23 6.61
N SER A 312 -2.18 -19.32 7.49
CA SER A 312 -2.08 -18.46 8.67
C SER A 312 -1.79 -17.02 8.29
N VAL A 313 -0.95 -16.80 7.27
CA VAL A 313 -0.72 -15.46 6.72
C VAL A 313 -2.00 -14.93 6.08
N VAL A 314 -2.68 -15.73 5.27
CA VAL A 314 -3.93 -15.34 4.60
C VAL A 314 -5.01 -14.98 5.61
N ALA A 315 -5.15 -15.75 6.69
CA ALA A 315 -6.09 -15.44 7.78
C ALA A 315 -5.79 -14.08 8.42
N LEU A 316 -4.51 -13.77 8.65
CA LEU A 316 -4.11 -12.48 9.21
C LEU A 316 -4.37 -11.32 8.24
N VAL A 317 -4.10 -11.51 6.94
CA VAL A 317 -4.41 -10.52 5.90
C VAL A 317 -5.92 -10.27 5.80
N ARG A 318 -6.76 -11.31 5.90
CA ARG A 318 -8.22 -11.18 5.92
C ARG A 318 -8.70 -10.37 7.13
N ALA A 319 -8.11 -10.61 8.31
CA ALA A 319 -8.42 -9.84 9.51
C ALA A 319 -8.06 -8.36 9.34
N ALA A 320 -6.87 -8.08 8.78
CA ALA A 320 -6.43 -6.73 8.46
C ALA A 320 -7.32 -6.02 7.42
N ALA A 321 -7.79 -6.76 6.41
CA ALA A 321 -8.61 -6.22 5.34
C ALA A 321 -10.05 -5.87 5.75
N GLY A 322 -10.54 -6.46 6.85
CA GLY A 322 -11.90 -6.27 7.36
C GLY A 322 -12.01 -5.36 8.58
N ALA A 323 -10.91 -4.76 9.02
CA ALA A 323 -10.83 -3.89 10.19
C ALA A 323 -11.32 -2.46 9.92
#